data_AF-A0A077KM63-F1
#
_entry.id   AF-A0A077KM63-F1
#
_cell.length_a   1.000
_cell.length_b   1.000
_cell.length_c   1.000
_cell.angle_alpha   90.00
_cell.angle_beta   90.00
_cell.angle_gamma   90.00
#
_symmetry.space_group_name_H-M   'P 1'
#
loop_
_entity.id
_entity.type
_entity.pdbx_description
1 polymer ?
#
loop_
_entity_poly.entity_id
_entity_poly.type
_entity_poly.pdbx_seq_one_letter_code
_entity_poly.pdbx_strand_id
1 'polypeptide(L)'
;MFNIKGKVIIGHTYSIDFMLAGVVWSLPYEWLFYFTLPIIGTLMLKNKNVISIIVSILFILVYINYNTIRLTHIISFLGGMIPAIIHYFHPHIKLSNKLYSLLAILCLIIGLSFDSSSRNYFSKTFLILAFTIIALGNNLFGFLKINFLKFLGEISYSTYLVHGVLLFTTFYFIDFDTIKNMNGNTYMFLMFIIAIFLNIICSFTFYLIEKPFINLYYKIISKKQV
;
A
#
# COMPACT_ATOMS: atom_id res chain seq x y z
N MET A 1 6.78 7.33 10.36
CA MET A 1 6.26 7.72 11.68
C MET A 1 6.49 9.21 11.83
N PHE A 2 5.48 10.01 12.25
CA PHE A 2 5.77 11.36 12.72
C PHE A 2 6.74 11.21 13.87
N ASN A 3 8.01 11.50 13.64
CA ASN A 3 9.03 11.46 14.67
C ASN A 3 8.83 12.70 15.55
N ILE A 4 7.78 12.67 16.37
CA ILE A 4 7.68 13.52 17.55
C ILE A 4 8.72 12.95 18.52
N LYS A 5 9.98 13.34 18.29
CA LYS A 5 11.17 13.11 19.13
C LYS A 5 11.11 11.86 20.02
N GLY A 6 11.35 10.69 19.42
CA GLY A 6 11.70 9.48 20.17
C GLY A 6 11.12 8.21 19.56
N LYS A 7 11.91 7.13 19.55
CA LYS A 7 11.34 5.78 19.43
C LYS A 7 10.49 5.56 20.67
N VAL A 8 9.18 5.39 20.50
CA VAL A 8 8.32 5.00 21.62
C VAL A 8 8.69 3.56 21.96
N ILE A 9 9.30 3.38 23.13
CA ILE A 9 9.64 2.09 23.71
C ILE A 9 8.48 1.71 24.63
N ILE A 10 7.87 0.55 24.41
CA ILE A 10 6.85 0.01 25.31
C ILE A 10 7.57 -0.94 26.26
N GLY A 11 7.71 -0.55 27.53
CA GLY A 11 8.55 -1.26 28.51
C GLY A 11 10.05 -0.96 28.35
N HIS A 12 10.92 -1.95 28.63
CA HIS A 12 12.39 -1.82 28.52
C HIS A 12 13.01 -2.59 27.33
N THR A 13 12.23 -3.35 26.56
CA THR A 13 12.78 -4.40 25.67
C THR A 13 12.44 -4.26 24.18
N TYR A 14 11.28 -3.71 23.79
CA TYR A 14 10.86 -3.69 22.37
C TYR A 14 10.31 -2.33 21.92
N SER A 15 10.71 -1.89 20.73
CA SER A 15 10.18 -0.67 20.09
C SER A 15 8.93 -0.95 19.28
N ILE A 16 8.02 0.02 19.17
CA ILE A 16 6.79 -0.11 18.35
C ILE A 16 7.11 -0.52 16.90
N ASP A 17 8.17 0.02 16.31
CA ASP A 17 8.61 -0.35 14.95
C ASP A 17 8.91 -1.85 14.81
N PHE A 18 9.42 -2.48 15.87
CA PHE A 18 9.71 -3.92 15.86
C PHE A 18 8.42 -4.73 15.91
N MET A 19 7.49 -4.34 16.78
CA MET A 19 6.17 -4.98 16.91
C MET A 19 5.34 -4.88 15.62
N LEU A 20 5.49 -3.79 14.88
CA LEU A 20 4.77 -3.55 13.62
C LEU A 20 5.53 -4.02 12.39
N ALA A 21 6.64 -4.76 12.55
CA ALA A 21 7.53 -5.17 11.46
C ALA A 21 7.97 -4.01 10.54
N GLY A 22 8.06 -2.80 11.10
CA GLY A 22 8.40 -1.57 10.40
C GLY A 22 7.37 -1.11 9.37
N VAL A 23 6.19 -1.73 9.29
CA VAL A 23 5.28 -1.55 8.16
C VAL A 23 4.79 -0.11 8.01
N VAL A 24 4.63 0.62 9.11
CA VAL A 24 4.10 2.01 9.18
C VAL A 24 4.98 3.04 8.43
N TRP A 25 6.08 2.65 7.81
CA TRP A 25 6.95 3.55 7.05
C TRP A 25 6.24 4.24 5.87
N SER A 26 5.22 3.63 5.23
CA SER A 26 4.50 4.23 4.09
C SER A 26 3.48 5.28 4.49
N LEU A 27 2.87 5.16 5.69
CA LEU A 27 1.74 5.98 6.13
C LEU A 27 1.99 7.50 6.06
N PRO A 28 3.16 8.02 6.47
CA PRO A 28 3.50 9.43 6.28
C PRO A 28 3.46 9.86 4.81
N TYR A 29 3.95 9.01 3.90
CA TYR A 29 3.95 9.29 2.47
C TYR A 29 2.55 9.17 1.86
N GLU A 30 1.70 8.27 2.37
CA GLU A 30 0.28 8.21 2.00
C GLU A 30 -0.44 9.50 2.38
N TRP A 31 -0.23 9.99 3.61
CA TRP A 31 -0.82 11.26 4.03
C TRP A 31 -0.31 12.41 3.19
N LEU A 32 1.00 12.48 2.95
CA LEU A 32 1.59 13.47 2.05
C LEU A 32 0.93 13.43 0.67
N PHE A 33 0.73 12.23 0.09
CA PHE A 33 0.05 12.06 -1.19
C PHE A 33 -1.42 12.50 -1.14
N TYR A 34 -2.18 12.16 -0.10
CA TYR A 34 -3.57 12.60 0.01
C TYR A 34 -3.70 14.12 0.18
N PHE A 35 -2.80 14.74 0.96
CA PHE A 35 -2.79 16.19 1.11
C PHE A 35 -2.28 16.93 -0.12
N THR A 36 -1.60 16.28 -1.08
CA THR A 36 -1.30 16.91 -2.37
C THR A 36 -2.48 16.85 -3.36
N LEU A 37 -3.45 15.94 -3.17
CA LEU A 37 -4.60 15.79 -4.08
C LEU A 37 -5.44 17.05 -4.26
N PRO A 38 -5.78 17.87 -3.24
CA PRO A 38 -6.50 19.12 -3.46
C PRO A 38 -5.74 20.10 -4.36
N ILE A 39 -4.41 20.18 -4.25
CA ILE A 39 -3.56 21.01 -5.10
C ILE A 39 -3.57 20.48 -6.54
N ILE A 40 -3.42 19.16 -6.71
CA ILE A 40 -3.50 18.52 -8.03
C ILE A 40 -4.88 18.72 -8.65
N GLY A 41 -5.95 18.57 -7.86
CA GLY A 41 -7.33 18.72 -8.29
C GLY A 41 -7.67 20.15 -8.72
N THR A 42 -7.05 21.17 -8.12
CA THR A 42 -7.25 22.56 -8.59
C THR A 42 -6.56 22.80 -9.93
N LEU A 43 -5.34 22.27 -10.09
CA LEU A 43 -4.55 22.41 -11.31
C LEU A 43 -5.14 21.61 -12.48
N MET A 44 -5.59 20.37 -12.24
CA MET A 44 -6.05 19.45 -13.28
C MET A 44 -7.57 19.43 -13.46
N LEU A 45 -8.34 19.50 -12.38
CA LEU A 45 -9.80 19.29 -12.37
C LEU A 45 -10.59 20.58 -12.14
N LYS A 46 -9.92 21.74 -12.07
CA LYS A 46 -10.52 23.08 -11.84
C LYS A 46 -11.38 23.19 -10.57
N ASN A 47 -11.23 22.28 -9.61
CA ASN A 47 -11.91 22.39 -8.31
C ASN A 47 -11.24 23.49 -7.48
N LYS A 48 -11.97 24.54 -7.08
CA LYS A 48 -11.39 25.72 -6.41
C LYS A 48 -11.69 25.81 -4.92
N ASN A 49 -11.76 24.69 -4.21
CA ASN A 49 -12.00 24.73 -2.77
C ASN A 49 -10.77 25.28 -2.02
N VAL A 50 -10.71 26.60 -1.85
CA VAL A 50 -9.59 27.34 -1.25
C VAL A 50 -9.23 26.81 0.13
N ILE A 51 -10.22 26.43 0.95
CA ILE A 51 -9.97 25.91 2.31
C ILE A 51 -9.15 24.61 2.23
N SER A 52 -9.51 23.69 1.33
CA SER A 52 -8.75 22.45 1.15
C SER A 52 -7.32 22.70 0.68
N ILE A 53 -7.09 23.71 -0.15
CA ILE A 53 -5.74 24.10 -0.60
C ILE A 53 -4.90 24.64 0.56
N ILE A 54 -5.48 25.52 1.39
CA ILE A 54 -4.79 26.08 2.54
C ILE A 54 -4.39 24.96 3.52
N VAL A 55 -5.33 24.05 3.83
CA VAL A 55 -5.06 22.90 4.69
C VAL A 55 -3.96 22.00 4.10
N SER A 56 -4.02 21.72 2.80
CA SER A 56 -2.99 20.98 2.08
C SER A 56 -1.61 21.61 2.20
N ILE A 57 -1.49 22.92 1.92
CA ILE A 57 -0.21 23.65 1.99
C ILE A 57 0.33 23.64 3.42
N LEU A 58 -0.52 23.93 4.43
CA LEU A 58 -0.13 23.91 5.83
C LEU A 58 0.39 22.52 6.24
N PHE A 59 -0.31 21.45 5.87
CA PHE A 59 0.13 20.09 6.16
C PHE A 59 1.48 19.77 5.50
N ILE A 60 1.67 20.12 4.22
CA ILE A 60 2.91 19.85 3.49
C ILE A 60 4.09 20.61 4.14
N LEU A 61 3.90 21.86 4.54
CA LEU A 61 4.94 22.65 5.23
C LEU A 61 5.33 22.01 6.57
N VAL A 62 4.34 21.61 7.38
CA VAL A 62 4.58 20.87 8.63
C VAL A 62 5.30 19.56 8.33
N TYR A 63 4.86 18.81 7.32
CA TYR A 63 5.44 17.52 6.97
C TYR A 63 6.93 17.62 6.61
N ILE A 64 7.29 18.58 5.75
CA ILE A 64 8.68 18.81 5.31
C ILE A 64 9.58 19.19 6.49
N ASN A 65 9.05 19.97 7.45
CA ASN A 65 9.83 20.40 8.63
C ASN A 65 10.10 19.26 9.62
N TYR A 66 9.20 18.29 9.75
CA TYR A 66 9.32 17.22 10.75
C TYR A 66 9.79 15.86 10.20
N ASN A 67 9.70 15.63 8.88
CA ASN A 67 10.02 14.34 8.28
C ASN A 67 11.11 14.45 7.20
N THR A 68 11.99 13.46 7.17
CA THR A 68 12.96 13.32 6.07
C THR A 68 12.29 12.72 4.85
N ILE A 69 12.32 13.46 3.76
CA ILE A 69 11.73 13.03 2.49
C ILE A 69 12.76 12.20 1.74
N ARG A 70 12.45 10.93 1.50
CA ARG A 70 13.25 10.08 0.63
C ARG A 70 12.62 10.03 -0.75
N LEU A 71 13.39 10.47 -1.74
CA LEU A 71 12.96 10.51 -3.14
C LEU A 71 12.51 9.13 -3.65
N THR A 72 13.18 8.07 -3.19
CA THR A 72 12.83 6.69 -3.54
C THR A 72 11.38 6.37 -3.20
N HIS A 73 10.86 6.80 -2.04
CA HIS A 73 9.46 6.53 -1.66
C HIS A 73 8.50 7.41 -2.48
N ILE A 74 8.82 8.68 -2.71
CA ILE A 74 8.01 9.56 -3.57
C ILE A 74 7.81 8.96 -4.96
N ILE A 75 8.86 8.42 -5.58
CA ILE A 75 8.78 7.83 -6.92
C ILE A 75 7.76 6.68 -6.95
N SER A 76 7.64 5.90 -5.88
CA SER A 76 6.64 4.82 -5.81
C SER A 76 5.21 5.36 -5.84
N PHE A 77 4.93 6.48 -5.15
CA PHE A 77 3.61 7.13 -5.16
C PHE A 77 3.32 7.83 -6.49
N LEU A 78 4.29 8.59 -7.00
CA LEU A 78 4.15 9.25 -8.31
C LEU A 78 3.98 8.23 -9.43
N GLY A 79 4.71 7.11 -9.38
CA GLY A 79 4.56 6.01 -10.32
C GLY A 79 3.16 5.41 -10.33
N GLY A 80 2.51 5.31 -9.16
CA GLY A 80 1.11 4.90 -9.04
C GLY A 80 0.13 5.90 -9.64
N MET A 81 0.48 7.19 -9.70
CA MET A 81 -0.35 8.25 -10.27
C MET A 81 -0.33 8.26 -11.81
N ILE A 82 0.75 7.78 -12.44
CA ILE A 82 0.93 7.75 -13.91
C ILE A 82 -0.29 7.16 -14.66
N PRO A 83 -0.79 5.95 -14.35
CA PRO A 83 -1.94 5.39 -15.08
C PRO A 83 -3.20 6.24 -14.94
N ALA A 84 -3.41 6.90 -13.79
CA ALA A 84 -4.56 7.80 -13.61
C ALA A 84 -4.44 9.05 -14.50
N ILE A 85 -3.24 9.63 -14.62
CA ILE A 85 -2.97 10.76 -15.52
C ILE A 85 -3.19 10.35 -16.98
N ILE A 86 -2.65 9.20 -17.39
CA ILE A 86 -2.84 8.68 -18.76
C ILE A 86 -4.32 8.46 -19.04
N HIS A 87 -5.05 7.84 -18.13
CA HIS A 87 -6.49 7.62 -18.29
C HIS A 87 -7.28 8.93 -18.39
N TYR A 88 -6.89 9.96 -17.63
CA TYR A 88 -7.55 11.26 -17.65
C TYR A 88 -7.36 11.99 -18.99
N PHE A 89 -6.13 12.08 -19.50
CA PHE A 89 -5.85 12.80 -20.75
C PHE A 89 -6.12 11.97 -22.01
N HIS A 90 -5.99 10.65 -21.91
CA HIS A 90 -6.12 9.72 -23.03
C HIS A 90 -6.99 8.50 -22.65
N PRO A 91 -8.29 8.69 -22.38
CA PRO A 91 -9.19 7.63 -21.90
C PRO A 91 -9.38 6.48 -22.89
N HIS A 92 -9.06 6.70 -24.17
CA HIS A 92 -9.11 5.67 -25.22
C HIS A 92 -7.96 4.66 -25.14
N ILE A 93 -6.86 4.98 -24.45
CA ILE A 93 -5.73 4.07 -24.30
C ILE A 93 -6.12 2.95 -23.33
N LYS A 94 -6.19 1.72 -23.87
CA LYS A 94 -6.41 0.49 -23.09
C LYS A 94 -5.33 -0.52 -23.46
N LEU A 95 -4.64 -1.05 -22.46
CA LEU A 95 -3.53 -2.00 -22.65
C LEU A 95 -3.98 -3.46 -22.46
N SER A 96 -5.14 -3.82 -23.02
CA SER A 96 -5.78 -5.12 -22.78
C SER A 96 -5.24 -6.29 -23.63
N ASN A 97 -4.34 -6.03 -24.58
CA ASN A 97 -3.83 -7.08 -25.48
C ASN A 97 -2.96 -8.10 -24.75
N LYS A 98 -2.94 -9.35 -25.25
CA LYS A 98 -2.12 -10.45 -24.71
C LYS A 98 -0.62 -10.14 -24.69
N LEU A 99 -0.13 -9.38 -25.68
CA LEU A 99 1.27 -8.93 -25.72
C LEU A 99 1.62 -8.04 -24.53
N TYR A 100 0.72 -7.15 -24.11
CA TYR A 100 0.91 -6.34 -22.92
C TYR A 100 0.85 -7.18 -21.64
N SER A 101 0.11 -8.28 -21.63
CA SER A 101 0.16 -9.24 -20.51
C SER A 101 1.55 -9.88 -20.37
N LEU A 102 2.15 -10.31 -21.49
CA LEU A 102 3.52 -10.84 -21.50
C LEU A 102 4.52 -9.76 -21.06
N LEU A 103 4.37 -8.54 -21.56
CA LEU A 103 5.25 -7.43 -21.21
C LEU A 103 5.13 -7.06 -19.73
N ALA A 104 3.91 -7.03 -19.17
CA ALA A 104 3.71 -6.80 -17.74
C ALA A 104 4.36 -7.89 -16.89
N ILE A 105 4.22 -9.17 -17.27
CA ILE A 105 4.88 -10.29 -16.58
C ILE A 105 6.41 -10.16 -16.66
N LEU A 106 6.94 -9.84 -17.85
CA LEU A 106 8.38 -9.62 -18.02
C LEU A 106 8.89 -8.47 -17.14
N CYS A 107 8.17 -7.35 -17.10
CA CYS A 107 8.49 -6.24 -16.22
C CYS A 107 8.43 -6.64 -14.74
N LEU A 108 7.45 -7.45 -14.32
CA LEU A 108 7.39 -7.96 -12.94
C LEU A 108 8.61 -8.84 -12.63
N ILE A 109 8.96 -9.78 -13.51
CA ILE A 109 10.12 -10.66 -13.32
C ILE A 109 11.39 -9.83 -13.21
N ILE A 110 11.65 -8.95 -14.18
CA ILE A 110 12.84 -8.09 -14.18
C ILE A 110 12.88 -7.21 -12.93
N GLY A 111 11.75 -6.60 -12.55
CA GLY A 111 11.65 -5.75 -11.37
C GLY A 111 11.98 -6.50 -10.07
N LEU A 112 11.60 -7.78 -9.97
CA LEU A 112 11.85 -8.64 -8.82
C LEU A 112 13.25 -9.28 -8.81
N SER A 113 13.93 -9.35 -9.96
CA SER A 113 15.29 -9.91 -10.07
C SER A 113 16.38 -9.00 -9.52
N PHE A 114 16.12 -7.69 -9.42
CA PHE A 114 17.06 -6.75 -8.83
C PHE A 114 17.01 -6.80 -7.30
N ASP A 115 18.09 -6.36 -6.64
CA ASP A 115 18.18 -6.31 -5.18
C ASP A 115 16.90 -5.80 -4.52
N SER A 116 16.40 -6.59 -3.57
CA SER A 116 15.16 -6.37 -2.80
C SER A 116 15.20 -5.11 -1.91
N SER A 117 16.30 -4.36 -1.96
CA SER A 117 16.41 -3.04 -1.36
C SER A 117 15.36 -2.11 -1.96
N SER A 118 14.48 -1.59 -1.10
CA SER A 118 13.45 -0.59 -1.43
C SER A 118 13.98 0.72 -2.03
N ARG A 119 15.30 0.85 -2.17
CA ARG A 119 16.02 2.00 -2.74
C ARG A 119 16.40 1.83 -4.21
N ASN A 120 16.23 0.65 -4.80
CA ASN A 120 16.66 0.43 -6.18
C ASN A 120 15.68 1.10 -7.17
N TYR A 121 16.18 2.11 -7.90
CA TYR A 121 15.38 2.83 -8.90
C TYR A 121 14.99 1.95 -10.09
N PHE A 122 15.86 1.02 -10.51
CA PHE A 122 15.59 0.12 -11.65
C PHE A 122 14.45 -0.85 -11.35
N SER A 123 14.46 -1.48 -10.17
CA SER A 123 13.34 -2.33 -9.74
C SER A 123 12.01 -1.56 -9.80
N LYS A 124 12.00 -0.32 -9.30
CA LYS A 124 10.80 0.52 -9.29
C LYS A 124 10.30 0.89 -10.67
N THR A 125 11.17 1.25 -11.61
CA THR A 125 10.72 1.62 -12.96
C THR A 125 10.00 0.46 -13.64
N PHE A 126 10.52 -0.76 -13.52
CA PHE A 126 9.86 -1.96 -14.05
C PHE A 126 8.54 -2.28 -13.34
N LEU A 127 8.49 -2.13 -12.01
CA LEU A 127 7.24 -2.30 -11.26
C LEU A 127 6.18 -1.26 -11.65
N ILE A 128 6.58 0.00 -11.86
CA ILE A 128 5.69 1.08 -12.31
C ILE A 128 5.17 0.81 -13.73
N LEU A 129 6.02 0.31 -14.62
CA LEU A 129 5.60 -0.10 -15.97
C LEU A 129 4.58 -1.23 -15.92
N ALA A 130 4.87 -2.30 -15.16
CA ALA A 130 3.94 -3.41 -14.97
C ALA A 130 2.61 -2.93 -14.39
N PHE A 131 2.66 -2.10 -13.34
CA PHE A 131 1.47 -1.53 -12.71
C PHE A 131 0.66 -0.67 -13.68
N THR A 132 1.31 0.17 -14.50
CA THR A 132 0.65 1.02 -15.49
C THR A 132 -0.11 0.20 -16.52
N ILE A 133 0.47 -0.91 -17.00
CA ILE A 133 -0.18 -1.82 -17.94
C ILE A 133 -1.43 -2.46 -17.34
N ILE A 134 -1.32 -2.94 -16.10
CA ILE A 134 -2.43 -3.56 -15.37
C ILE A 134 -3.54 -2.54 -15.11
N ALA A 135 -3.19 -1.36 -14.59
CA ALA A 135 -4.13 -0.29 -14.27
C ALA A 135 -4.87 0.26 -15.51
N LEU A 136 -4.24 0.25 -16.69
CA LEU A 136 -4.86 0.62 -17.96
C LEU A 136 -5.69 -0.51 -18.61
N GLY A 137 -6.05 -1.54 -17.85
CA GLY A 137 -7.07 -2.54 -18.22
C GLY A 137 -6.55 -3.92 -18.60
N ASN A 138 -5.27 -4.22 -18.36
CA ASN A 138 -4.74 -5.57 -18.55
C ASN A 138 -5.13 -6.49 -17.38
N ASN A 139 -5.50 -7.74 -17.67
CA ASN A 139 -5.96 -8.71 -16.68
C ASN A 139 -5.01 -9.91 -16.49
N LEU A 140 -3.81 -9.87 -17.05
CA LEU A 140 -2.81 -10.94 -17.03
C LEU A 140 -3.41 -12.31 -17.41
N PHE A 141 -3.95 -12.40 -18.63
CA PHE A 141 -4.63 -13.61 -19.14
C PHE A 141 -5.85 -14.04 -18.32
N GLY A 142 -6.50 -13.10 -17.65
CA GLY A 142 -7.65 -13.36 -16.80
C GLY A 142 -7.29 -13.77 -15.37
N PHE A 143 -6.01 -13.91 -15.03
CA PHE A 143 -5.57 -14.23 -13.67
C PHE A 143 -6.11 -13.21 -12.66
N LEU A 144 -6.03 -11.91 -12.95
CA LEU A 144 -6.53 -10.84 -12.07
C LEU A 144 -8.07 -10.80 -11.97
N LYS A 145 -8.80 -11.61 -12.75
CA LYS A 145 -10.27 -11.69 -12.65
C LYS A 145 -10.75 -12.73 -11.64
N ILE A 146 -9.88 -13.61 -11.15
CA ILE A 146 -10.21 -14.67 -10.19
C ILE A 146 -10.77 -14.02 -8.91
N ASN A 147 -11.95 -14.46 -8.47
CA ASN A 147 -12.64 -13.90 -7.31
C ASN A 147 -11.80 -13.94 -6.04
N PHE A 148 -11.03 -15.02 -5.85
CA PHE A 148 -10.11 -15.14 -4.73
C PHE A 148 -9.01 -14.07 -4.72
N LEU A 149 -8.45 -13.72 -5.88
CA LEU A 149 -7.44 -12.66 -5.98
C LEU A 149 -8.03 -11.27 -5.76
N LYS A 150 -9.25 -11.04 -6.24
CA LYS A 150 -9.98 -9.79 -5.92
C LYS A 150 -10.21 -9.67 -4.42
N PHE A 151 -10.67 -10.75 -3.80
CA PHE A 151 -10.89 -10.82 -2.35
C PHE A 151 -9.60 -10.57 -1.55
N LEU A 152 -8.49 -11.22 -1.92
CA LEU A 152 -7.18 -10.95 -1.31
C LEU A 152 -6.74 -9.49 -1.49
N GLY A 153 -7.05 -8.90 -2.65
CA GLY A 153 -6.82 -7.48 -2.91
C GLY A 153 -7.67 -6.57 -2.02
N GLU A 154 -8.95 -6.89 -1.80
CA GLU A 154 -9.85 -6.14 -0.92
C GLU A 154 -9.35 -6.09 0.52
N ILE A 155 -8.86 -7.22 1.05
CA ILE A 155 -8.35 -7.29 2.43
C ILE A 155 -6.87 -6.89 2.56
N SER A 156 -6.22 -6.46 1.47
CA SER A 156 -4.77 -6.20 1.45
C SER A 156 -4.33 -5.08 2.39
N TYR A 157 -5.20 -4.10 2.64
CA TYR A 157 -4.93 -3.03 3.60
C TYR A 157 -4.99 -3.53 5.05
N SER A 158 -6.01 -4.34 5.38
CA SER A 158 -6.08 -5.04 6.67
C SER A 158 -4.85 -5.93 6.90
N THR A 159 -4.45 -6.74 5.92
CA THR A 159 -3.27 -7.60 6.06
C THR A 159 -2.00 -6.80 6.27
N TYR A 160 -1.85 -5.69 5.55
CA TYR A 160 -0.75 -4.76 5.72
C TYR A 160 -0.63 -4.22 7.15
N LEU A 161 -1.73 -3.82 7.79
CA LEU A 161 -1.69 -3.29 9.17
C LEU A 161 -1.52 -4.38 10.24
N VAL A 162 -2.16 -5.53 10.05
CA VAL A 162 -2.32 -6.54 11.12
C VAL A 162 -1.16 -7.55 11.16
N HIS A 163 -0.51 -7.84 10.03
CA HIS A 163 0.48 -8.93 9.96
C HIS A 163 1.64 -8.78 10.96
N GLY A 164 2.17 -7.56 11.15
CA GLY A 164 3.28 -7.31 12.06
C GLY A 164 2.91 -7.64 13.50
N VAL A 165 1.74 -7.17 13.95
CA VAL A 165 1.22 -7.43 15.30
C VAL A 165 0.99 -8.92 15.51
N LEU A 166 0.42 -9.62 14.53
CA LEU A 166 0.16 -11.06 14.61
C LEU A 166 1.48 -11.85 14.69
N LEU A 167 2.46 -11.53 13.86
CA LEU A 167 3.79 -12.16 13.90
C LEU A 167 4.47 -11.91 15.24
N PHE A 168 4.48 -10.66 15.70
CA PHE A 168 5.10 -10.32 16.99
C PHE A 168 4.44 -11.06 18.16
N THR A 169 3.11 -11.06 18.23
CA THR A 169 2.38 -11.72 19.33
C THR A 169 2.58 -13.22 19.32
N THR A 170 2.47 -13.88 18.17
CA THR A 170 2.72 -15.32 18.05
C THR A 170 4.15 -15.67 18.46
N PHE A 171 5.14 -14.90 18.01
CA PHE A 171 6.54 -15.15 18.35
C PHE A 171 6.86 -14.88 19.81
N TYR A 172 6.22 -13.87 20.40
CA TYR A 172 6.33 -13.58 21.82
C TYR A 172 5.77 -14.72 22.68
N PHE A 173 4.63 -15.32 22.32
CA PHE A 173 4.04 -16.42 23.10
C PHE A 173 4.77 -17.76 22.94
N ILE A 174 5.39 -18.02 21.78
CA ILE A 174 6.17 -19.24 21.52
C ILE A 174 7.59 -19.13 22.09
N ASP A 175 8.04 -17.91 22.39
CA ASP A 175 9.41 -17.50 22.68
C ASP A 175 10.30 -17.34 21.42
N PHE A 176 11.03 -16.22 21.35
CA PHE A 176 11.83 -15.88 20.17
C PHE A 176 13.03 -16.81 19.99
N ASP A 177 13.62 -17.29 21.09
CA ASP A 177 14.78 -18.20 21.04
C ASP A 177 14.38 -19.58 20.52
N THR A 178 13.18 -20.06 20.86
CA THR A 178 12.67 -21.33 20.31
C THR A 178 12.45 -21.21 18.81
N ILE A 179 11.84 -20.13 18.33
CA ILE A 179 11.59 -19.88 16.89
C ILE A 179 12.89 -19.77 16.11
N LYS A 180 13.88 -19.06 16.64
CA LYS A 180 15.18 -18.92 16.01
C LYS A 180 15.88 -20.27 15.79
N ASN A 181 15.66 -21.22 16.69
CA ASN A 181 16.24 -22.56 16.64
C ASN A 181 15.36 -23.61 15.95
N MET A 182 14.17 -23.22 15.43
CA MET A 182 13.30 -24.14 14.71
C MET A 182 13.92 -24.60 13.38
N ASN A 183 13.63 -25.84 13.00
CA ASN A 183 13.94 -26.33 11.67
C ASN A 183 13.15 -25.53 10.60
N GLY A 184 13.71 -25.37 9.39
CA GLY A 184 13.08 -24.62 8.30
C GLY A 184 11.69 -25.14 7.95
N ASN A 185 11.47 -26.46 7.95
CA ASN A 185 10.16 -27.05 7.65
C ASN A 185 9.11 -26.71 8.72
N THR A 186 9.48 -26.78 10.01
CA THR A 186 8.59 -26.42 11.11
C THR A 186 8.27 -24.92 11.09
N TYR A 187 9.25 -24.09 10.77
CA TYR A 187 9.06 -22.65 10.61
C TYR A 187 8.13 -22.33 9.44
N MET A 188 8.32 -22.95 8.28
CA MET A 188 7.43 -22.77 7.12
C MET A 188 5.99 -23.19 7.43
N PHE A 189 5.81 -24.30 8.14
CA PHE A 189 4.49 -24.76 8.55
C PHE A 189 3.82 -23.78 9.53
N LEU A 190 4.57 -23.26 10.51
CA LEU A 190 4.10 -22.20 11.41
C LEU A 190 3.67 -20.95 10.63
N MET A 191 4.50 -20.49 9.69
CA MET A 191 4.19 -19.33 8.85
C MET A 191 2.95 -19.55 7.98
N PHE A 192 2.74 -20.76 7.46
CA PHE A 192 1.53 -21.12 6.72
C PHE A 192 0.28 -21.03 7.60
N ILE A 193 0.35 -21.55 8.83
CA ILE A 193 -0.74 -21.43 9.81
C ILE A 193 -1.03 -19.96 10.12
N ILE A 194 0.01 -19.17 10.42
CA ILE A 194 -0.12 -17.73 10.69
C ILE A 194 -0.77 -17.02 9.50
N ALA A 195 -0.39 -17.35 8.27
CA ALA A 195 -0.97 -16.76 7.07
C ALA A 195 -2.48 -17.07 6.94
N ILE A 196 -2.91 -18.30 7.26
CA ILE A 196 -4.35 -18.64 7.26
C ILE A 196 -5.09 -17.81 8.31
N PHE A 197 -4.59 -17.78 9.55
CA PHE A 197 -5.21 -16.98 10.62
C PHE A 197 -5.23 -15.50 10.30
N LEU A 198 -4.16 -14.96 9.72
CA LEU A 198 -4.08 -13.58 9.27
C LEU A 198 -5.19 -13.26 8.29
N ASN A 199 -5.36 -14.08 7.25
CA ASN A 199 -6.41 -13.86 6.25
C ASN A 199 -7.81 -13.91 6.88
N ILE A 200 -8.06 -14.82 7.83
CA ILE A 200 -9.35 -14.91 8.55
C ILE A 200 -9.60 -13.62 9.34
N ILE A 201 -8.65 -13.20 10.17
CA ILE A 201 -8.76 -11.98 10.99
C ILE A 201 -8.98 -10.76 10.08
N CYS A 202 -8.19 -10.63 9.02
CA CYS A 202 -8.28 -9.51 8.07
C CYS A 202 -9.60 -9.49 7.31
N SER A 203 -10.18 -10.66 7.06
CA SER A 203 -11.52 -10.76 6.47
C SER A 203 -12.58 -10.20 7.42
N PHE A 204 -12.52 -10.56 8.70
CA PHE A 204 -13.43 -10.01 9.69
C PHE A 204 -13.28 -8.50 9.85
N THR A 205 -12.05 -7.99 9.96
CA THR A 205 -11.82 -6.54 10.07
C THR A 205 -12.32 -5.80 8.83
N PHE A 206 -12.09 -6.35 7.63
CA PHE A 206 -12.58 -5.76 6.39
C PHE A 206 -14.11 -5.71 6.35
N TYR A 207 -14.80 -6.82 6.63
CA TYR A 207 -16.27 -6.86 6.53
C TYR A 207 -16.98 -6.10 7.65
N LEU A 208 -16.40 -6.04 8.86
CA LEU A 208 -17.02 -5.40 10.02
C LEU A 208 -16.67 -3.91 10.14
N ILE A 209 -15.50 -3.50 9.63
CA ILE A 209 -14.99 -2.13 9.80
C ILE A 209 -14.83 -1.46 8.44
N GLU A 210 -14.00 -1.97 7.54
CA GLU A 210 -13.67 -1.23 6.31
C GLU A 210 -14.87 -1.09 5.35
N LYS A 211 -15.55 -2.20 5.06
CA LYS A 211 -16.66 -2.25 4.10
C LYS A 211 -17.86 -1.39 4.50
N PRO A 212 -18.31 -1.35 5.77
CA PRO A 212 -19.38 -0.44 6.19
C PRO A 212 -19.05 1.04 5.97
N PHE A 213 -17.81 1.47 6.26
CA PHE A 213 -17.39 2.86 6.08
C PHE A 213 -17.26 3.23 4.60
N ILE A 214 -16.77 2.32 3.76
CA ILE A 214 -16.75 2.50 2.30
C ILE A 214 -18.19 2.65 1.76
N ASN A 215 -19.11 1.80 2.19
CA ASN A 215 -20.51 1.87 1.77
C ASN A 215 -21.20 3.16 2.25
N LEU A 216 -20.89 3.62 3.47
CA LEU A 216 -21.37 4.88 4.00
C LEU A 216 -20.90 6.07 3.14
N TYR A 217 -19.63 6.08 2.75
CA TYR A 217 -19.07 7.09 1.86
C TYR A 217 -19.81 7.16 0.53
N TYR A 218 -20.02 6.02 -0.15
CA TYR A 218 -20.76 5.99 -1.42
C TYR A 218 -22.20 6.49 -1.27
N LYS A 219 -22.85 6.19 -0.14
CA LYS A 219 -24.21 6.68 0.17
C LYS A 219 -24.27 8.19 0.38
N ILE A 220 -23.21 8.80 0.93
CA ILE A 220 -23.14 10.26 1.12
C ILE A 220 -22.94 10.96 -0.22
N ILE A 221 -22.07 10.44 -1.09
CA ILE A 221 -21.81 11.04 -2.40
C ILE A 221 -23.02 10.92 -3.33
N SER A 222 -23.67 9.75 -3.39
CA SER A 222 -24.83 9.55 -4.26
C SER A 222 -25.99 10.48 -3.90
N LYS A 223 -26.16 10.79 -2.61
CA LYS A 223 -27.14 11.80 -2.13
C LYS A 223 -26.81 13.24 -2.50
N LYS A 224 -25.56 13.56 -2.83
CA LYS A 224 -25.10 14.92 -3.16
C LYS A 224 -25.20 15.22 -4.67
N GLN A 225 -25.49 14.21 -5.48
CA GLN A 225 -25.64 14.30 -6.94
C GLN A 225 -27.12 14.33 -7.39
N VAL A 226 -28.07 14.31 -6.45
CA VAL A 226 -29.51 14.53 -6.65
C VAL A 226 -29.88 15.89 -6.08
#